data_AF-A0A2C1YV06-F1
#
_entry.id   AF-A0A2C1YV06-F1
#
_cell.length_a   1.000
_cell.length_b   1.000
_cell.length_c   1.000
_cell.angle_alpha   90.00
_cell.angle_beta   90.00
_cell.angle_gamma   90.00
#
_symmetry.space_group_name_H-M   'P 1'
#
loop_
_entity.id
_entity.type
_entity.pdbx_description
1 polymer ?
#
loop_
_entity_poly.entity_id
_entity_poly.type
_entity_poly.pdbx_seq_one_letter_code
_entity_poly.pdbx_strand_id
1 'polypeptide(L)'
;MTIKSKLKTFFFLDDEYDNNNDEVVEKTVPVKPKQQTVKSQNVVNFQTVPKPVSSTNTSKASKVILVEPITYSESTEIADHLKNRRAVVVNLQSIDREQGRQIVDFLSGAVYAIGGDIQKIGSSIFLCTPDNVEVAGNISELLPEHNNPNTRW
;
A
#
# COMPACT_ATOMS: atom_id res chain seq x y z
N MET A 1 -41.45 -17.38 -0.85
CA MET A 1 -40.78 -18.35 0.05
C MET A 1 -39.29 -18.35 -0.30
N THR A 2 -38.51 -17.38 0.16
CA THR A 2 -37.84 -17.28 1.47
C THR A 2 -36.62 -18.20 1.57
N ILE A 3 -35.47 -17.69 1.09
CA ILE A 3 -34.15 -18.27 1.29
C ILE A 3 -33.68 -17.88 2.71
N LYS A 4 -33.56 -18.85 3.62
CA LYS A 4 -32.81 -18.70 4.88
C LYS A 4 -32.26 -20.06 5.31
N SER A 5 -30.97 -20.32 5.04
CA SER A 5 -30.22 -21.38 5.72
C SER A 5 -29.32 -20.77 6.78
N LYS A 6 -29.44 -21.31 7.99
CA LYS A 6 -28.97 -20.79 9.27
C LYS A 6 -27.52 -21.21 9.51
N LEU A 7 -26.56 -20.35 9.21
CA LEU A 7 -25.16 -20.53 9.63
C LEU A 7 -24.95 -19.80 10.97
N LYS A 8 -25.55 -20.37 12.02
CA LYS A 8 -25.53 -19.82 13.38
C LYS A 8 -25.15 -20.90 14.39
N THR A 9 -23.88 -21.33 14.37
CA THR A 9 -23.28 -22.18 15.43
C THR A 9 -21.74 -22.05 15.52
N PHE A 10 -21.14 -20.93 15.12
CA PHE A 10 -19.68 -20.76 15.17
C PHE A 10 -19.20 -19.59 16.03
N PHE A 11 -20.09 -18.98 16.82
CA PHE A 11 -19.73 -17.97 17.80
C PHE A 11 -20.69 -18.11 18.98
N PHE A 12 -20.13 -18.23 20.19
CA PHE A 12 -20.77 -18.28 21.51
C PHE A 12 -21.24 -19.66 22.04
N LEU A 13 -20.33 -20.31 22.77
CA LEU A 13 -20.49 -20.71 24.18
C LEU A 13 -19.04 -20.90 24.69
N ASP A 14 -18.47 -19.90 25.36
CA ASP A 14 -18.47 -19.75 26.83
C ASP A 14 -17.75 -20.93 27.51
N ASP A 15 -16.53 -20.66 27.96
CA ASP A 15 -15.91 -21.26 29.14
C ASP A 15 -14.69 -20.40 29.49
N GLU A 16 -14.87 -19.53 30.47
CA GLU A 16 -13.77 -19.04 31.32
C GLU A 16 -12.91 -20.23 31.75
N TYR A 17 -11.59 -20.17 31.67
CA TYR A 17 -10.68 -20.67 32.71
C TYR A 17 -9.25 -20.15 32.53
N ASP A 18 -8.69 -19.88 33.69
CA ASP A 18 -7.43 -19.29 34.10
C ASP A 18 -6.20 -20.19 33.87
N ASN A 19 -5.01 -19.57 33.98
CA ASN A 19 -3.73 -20.14 34.41
C ASN A 19 -2.83 -20.98 33.45
N ASN A 20 -1.67 -20.38 33.15
CA ASN A 20 -0.28 -20.87 33.28
C ASN A 20 0.16 -22.28 32.82
N ASN A 21 1.40 -22.26 32.26
CA ASN A 21 2.42 -23.32 32.11
C ASN A 21 2.41 -24.27 30.89
N ASP A 22 3.50 -24.15 30.12
CA ASP A 22 4.42 -25.17 29.59
C ASP A 22 3.91 -26.62 29.44
N GLU A 23 4.00 -27.18 28.22
CA GLU A 23 4.83 -28.37 27.94
C GLU A 23 4.72 -28.84 26.46
N VAL A 24 5.86 -29.33 25.96
CA VAL A 24 6.10 -29.88 24.62
C VAL A 24 6.01 -31.40 24.67
N VAL A 25 5.12 -32.08 23.93
CA VAL A 25 5.34 -33.50 23.51
C VAL A 25 4.61 -33.89 22.20
N GLU A 26 5.45 -34.18 21.20
CA GLU A 26 5.52 -35.30 20.24
C GLU A 26 4.38 -36.31 19.94
N LYS A 27 4.44 -36.83 18.68
CA LYS A 27 4.05 -38.17 18.13
C LYS A 27 2.55 -38.40 17.86
N THR A 28 2.05 -39.03 16.77
CA THR A 28 2.57 -40.05 15.82
C THR A 28 1.67 -40.19 14.56
N VAL A 29 2.35 -40.56 13.46
CA VAL A 29 2.11 -41.25 12.15
C VAL A 29 0.78 -42.05 11.83
N PRO A 30 0.61 -42.69 10.63
CA PRO A 30 -0.23 -42.29 9.48
C PRO A 30 -1.39 -43.26 9.11
N VAL A 31 -2.39 -42.86 8.28
CA VAL A 31 -3.29 -43.83 7.60
C VAL A 31 -3.73 -43.36 6.19
N LYS A 32 -3.31 -44.09 5.15
CA LYS A 32 -3.97 -44.25 3.83
C LYS A 32 -4.83 -45.53 3.90
N PRO A 33 -6.02 -45.66 3.28
CA PRO A 33 -6.19 -45.95 1.83
C PRO A 33 -7.51 -45.33 1.27
N LYS A 34 -8.00 -45.44 0.03
CA LYS A 34 -7.90 -46.43 -1.04
C LYS A 34 -8.42 -45.79 -2.35
N GLN A 35 -7.86 -46.22 -3.48
CA GLN A 35 -8.23 -45.86 -4.84
C GLN A 35 -9.61 -46.42 -5.23
N GLN A 36 -10.38 -45.66 -6.00
CA GLN A 36 -11.35 -46.23 -6.94
C GLN A 36 -11.22 -45.59 -8.32
N THR A 37 -10.83 -46.47 -9.24
CA THR A 37 -10.73 -46.31 -10.68
C THR A 37 -12.11 -46.31 -11.33
N VAL A 38 -12.38 -45.36 -12.22
CA VAL A 38 -13.39 -45.56 -13.27
C VAL A 38 -12.80 -45.05 -14.59
N LYS A 39 -12.84 -45.95 -15.58
CA LYS A 39 -12.29 -45.78 -16.92
C LYS A 39 -13.23 -45.00 -17.84
N SER A 40 -12.57 -44.33 -18.79
CA SER A 40 -12.97 -44.02 -20.16
C SER A 40 -14.23 -43.19 -20.39
N GLN A 41 -14.04 -42.02 -20.97
CA GLN A 41 -14.72 -41.67 -22.21
C GLN A 41 -13.83 -40.76 -23.07
N ASN A 42 -13.65 -41.21 -24.30
CA ASN A 42 -12.86 -40.63 -25.36
C ASN A 42 -13.49 -39.29 -25.79
N VAL A 43 -12.79 -38.19 -25.57
CA VAL A 43 -13.18 -36.87 -26.10
C VAL A 43 -12.03 -36.29 -26.91
N VAL A 44 -12.40 -35.91 -28.12
CA VAL A 44 -11.57 -35.54 -29.27
C VAL A 44 -10.53 -34.45 -28.96
N ASN A 45 -9.29 -34.68 -29.40
CA ASN A 45 -8.24 -33.66 -29.44
C ASN A 45 -8.62 -32.58 -30.45
N PHE A 46 -9.01 -31.41 -29.96
CA PHE A 46 -8.94 -30.19 -30.76
C PHE A 46 -7.49 -29.72 -30.76
N GLN A 47 -6.85 -29.79 -31.93
CA GLN A 47 -5.55 -29.18 -32.19
C GLN A 47 -5.65 -27.68 -31.94
N THR A 48 -5.35 -27.24 -30.73
CA THR A 48 -5.24 -25.82 -30.39
C THR A 48 -3.98 -25.28 -31.03
N VAL A 49 -4.16 -24.50 -32.09
CA VAL A 49 -3.13 -23.64 -32.68
C VAL A 49 -2.46 -22.87 -31.54
N PRO A 50 -1.14 -22.98 -31.30
CA PRO A 50 -0.50 -22.19 -30.26
C PRO A 50 -0.56 -20.73 -30.69
N LYS A 51 -1.50 -19.98 -30.10
CA LYS A 51 -1.42 -18.52 -30.11
C LYS A 51 -0.06 -18.16 -29.51
N PRO A 52 0.74 -17.31 -30.17
CA PRO A 52 1.96 -16.83 -29.55
C PRO A 52 1.54 -16.15 -28.24
N VAL A 53 1.99 -16.73 -27.13
CA VAL A 53 2.00 -16.06 -25.84
C VAL A 53 2.87 -14.83 -26.06
N SER A 54 2.22 -13.72 -26.42
CA SER A 54 2.83 -12.42 -26.31
C SER A 54 3.21 -12.33 -24.85
N SER A 55 4.51 -12.45 -24.58
CA SER A 55 5.12 -12.01 -23.34
C SER A 55 4.79 -10.53 -23.22
N THR A 56 3.57 -10.24 -22.75
CA THR A 56 3.24 -8.94 -22.20
C THR A 56 4.10 -8.85 -20.96
N ASN A 57 5.32 -8.35 -21.16
CA ASN A 57 6.02 -7.56 -20.17
C ASN A 57 4.98 -6.55 -19.72
N THR A 58 4.28 -6.88 -18.64
CA THR A 58 3.49 -5.93 -17.88
C THR A 58 4.53 -5.00 -17.29
N SER A 59 4.93 -4.00 -18.08
CA SER A 59 5.60 -2.82 -17.59
C SER A 59 4.81 -2.41 -16.36
N LYS A 60 5.42 -2.57 -15.17
CA LYS A 60 4.78 -2.23 -13.91
C LYS A 60 4.38 -0.76 -14.06
N ALA A 61 3.08 -0.51 -14.27
CA ALA A 61 2.60 0.84 -14.50
C ALA A 61 2.98 1.67 -13.27
N SER A 62 3.80 2.71 -13.49
CA SER A 62 4.19 3.64 -12.43
C SER A 62 2.92 4.33 -11.92
N LYS A 63 2.56 4.08 -10.66
CA LYS A 63 1.38 4.66 -10.02
C LYS A 63 1.79 5.90 -9.23
N VAL A 64 1.06 6.98 -9.42
CA VAL A 64 1.16 8.21 -8.63
C VAL A 64 -0.09 8.31 -7.77
N ILE A 65 0.09 8.66 -6.50
CA ILE A 65 -1.00 8.83 -5.53
C ILE A 65 -1.11 10.31 -5.18
N LEU A 66 -2.34 10.81 -5.02
CA LEU A 66 -2.61 12.16 -4.56
C LEU A 66 -3.23 12.06 -3.17
N VAL A 67 -2.69 12.81 -2.22
CA VAL A 67 -3.16 12.82 -0.83
C VAL A 67 -3.28 14.26 -0.36
N GLU A 68 -4.41 14.58 0.27
CA GLU A 68 -4.63 15.84 0.99
C GLU A 68 -4.87 15.49 2.46
N PRO A 69 -3.81 15.40 3.29
CA PRO A 69 -3.96 15.07 4.70
C PRO A 69 -4.68 16.18 5.45
N ILE A 70 -5.45 15.80 6.46
CA ILE A 70 -6.16 16.67 7.40
C ILE A 70 -5.51 16.58 8.78
N THR A 71 -4.80 15.49 9.08
CA THR A 71 -4.09 15.30 10.36
C THR A 71 -2.66 14.79 10.15
N TYR A 72 -1.76 15.10 11.07
CA TYR A 72 -0.38 14.60 11.06
C TYR A 72 -0.26 13.08 10.95
N SER A 73 -1.17 12.31 11.56
CA SER A 73 -1.13 10.84 11.57
C SER A 73 -1.12 10.21 10.16
N GLU A 74 -1.73 10.87 9.17
CA GLU A 74 -1.79 10.41 7.77
C GLU A 74 -0.43 10.42 7.07
N SER A 75 0.57 11.12 7.63
CA SER A 75 1.94 11.11 7.13
C SER A 75 2.55 9.69 7.08
N THR A 76 2.15 8.82 8.01
CA THR A 76 2.57 7.41 8.04
C THR A 76 2.07 6.61 6.82
N GLU A 77 0.82 6.84 6.40
CA GLU A 77 0.25 6.19 5.21
C GLU A 77 0.95 6.63 3.93
N ILE A 78 1.30 7.93 3.84
CA ILE A 78 2.11 8.48 2.74
C ILE A 78 3.49 7.79 2.69
N ALA A 79 4.14 7.60 3.84
CA ALA A 79 5.41 6.89 3.90
C ALA A 79 5.28 5.42 3.44
N ASP A 80 4.20 4.74 3.79
CA ASP A 80 3.94 3.38 3.30
C ASP A 80 3.70 3.32 1.79
N HIS A 81 3.08 4.34 1.20
CA HIS A 81 2.99 4.45 -0.25
C HIS A 81 4.36 4.58 -0.92
N LEU A 82 5.23 5.41 -0.36
CA LEU A 82 6.60 5.60 -0.84
C LEU A 82 7.43 4.31 -0.74
N LYS A 83 7.34 3.59 0.38
CA LYS A 83 7.97 2.27 0.56
C LYS A 83 7.51 1.24 -0.47
N ASN A 84 6.28 1.35 -0.95
CA ASN A 84 5.74 0.50 -2.00
C ASN A 84 6.11 0.97 -3.43
N ARG A 85 7.14 1.82 -3.57
CA ARG A 85 7.65 2.32 -4.86
C ARG A 85 6.60 3.10 -5.67
N ARG A 86 5.72 3.84 -4.98
CA ARG A 86 4.73 4.75 -5.57
C ARG A 86 5.08 6.19 -5.24
N ALA A 87 5.06 7.07 -6.24
CA ALA A 87 5.20 8.50 -6.00
C ALA A 87 3.92 9.07 -5.37
N VAL A 88 4.06 10.09 -4.52
CA VAL A 88 2.93 10.70 -3.83
C VAL A 88 3.00 12.22 -3.98
N VAL A 89 1.91 12.84 -4.41
CA VAL A 89 1.70 14.28 -4.35
C VAL A 89 0.90 14.58 -3.08
N VAL A 90 1.47 15.42 -2.23
CA VAL A 90 0.93 15.79 -0.92
C VAL A 90 0.50 17.25 -0.96
N ASN A 91 -0.79 17.49 -0.75
CA ASN A 91 -1.37 18.83 -0.66
C ASN A 91 -1.65 19.20 0.79
N LEU A 92 -0.93 20.18 1.32
CA LEU A 92 -1.02 20.63 2.71
C LEU A 92 -1.87 21.91 2.87
N GLN A 93 -2.72 22.26 1.90
CA GLN A 93 -3.55 23.47 1.97
C GLN A 93 -4.54 23.47 3.15
N SER A 94 -4.99 22.28 3.56
CA SER A 94 -5.99 22.09 4.62
C SER A 94 -5.35 21.87 6.01
N ILE A 95 -4.03 22.06 6.13
CA ILE A 95 -3.24 21.84 7.33
C ILE A 95 -2.67 23.17 7.84
N ASP A 96 -2.67 23.38 9.16
CA ASP A 96 -2.00 24.52 9.79
C ASP A 96 -0.49 24.51 9.50
N ARG A 97 0.10 25.70 9.33
CA ARG A 97 1.53 25.86 8.97
C ARG A 97 2.48 25.06 9.86
N GLU A 98 2.22 25.00 11.17
CA GLU A 98 3.05 24.26 12.12
C GLU A 98 2.96 22.74 11.92
N GLN A 99 1.75 22.21 11.76
CA GLN A 99 1.52 20.79 11.45
C GLN A 99 2.07 20.44 10.07
N GLY A 100 1.91 21.32 9.08
CA GLY A 100 2.43 21.13 7.73
C GLY A 100 3.95 21.00 7.73
N ARG A 101 4.65 21.83 8.51
CA ARG A 101 6.10 21.68 8.72
C ARG A 101 6.46 20.32 9.31
N GLN A 102 5.75 19.88 10.35
CA GLN A 102 6.00 18.57 10.97
C GLN A 102 5.79 17.40 9.99
N ILE A 103 4.74 17.48 9.15
CA ILE A 103 4.50 16.48 8.09
C ILE A 103 5.67 16.47 7.10
N VAL A 104 6.11 17.64 6.63
CA VAL A 104 7.26 17.73 5.70
C VAL A 104 8.54 17.20 6.34
N ASP A 105 8.81 17.52 7.60
CA ASP A 105 9.98 17.03 8.35
C ASP A 105 9.94 15.49 8.45
N PHE A 106 8.78 14.91 8.78
CA PHE A 106 8.59 13.46 8.83
C PHE A 106 8.79 12.80 7.46
N LEU A 107 8.16 13.34 6.42
CA LEU A 107 8.26 12.80 5.06
C LEU A 107 9.68 12.92 4.51
N SER A 108 10.39 14.01 4.83
CA SER A 108 11.80 14.19 4.47
C SER A 108 12.68 13.10 5.08
N GLY A 109 12.45 12.75 6.35
CA GLY A 109 13.11 11.61 6.99
C GLY A 109 12.76 10.28 6.33
N ALA A 110 11.49 10.08 5.97
CA ALA A 110 11.02 8.85 5.31
C ALA A 110 11.61 8.67 3.90
N VAL A 111 11.62 9.72 3.07
CA VAL A 111 12.21 9.65 1.72
C VAL A 111 13.71 9.45 1.79
N TYR A 112 14.40 10.11 2.72
CA TYR A 112 15.84 9.94 2.93
C TYR A 112 16.19 8.49 3.26
N ALA A 113 15.40 7.84 4.12
CA ALA A 113 15.62 6.45 4.51
C ALA A 113 15.45 5.44 3.35
N ILE A 114 14.64 5.77 2.33
CA ILE A 114 14.41 4.90 1.16
C ILE A 114 15.22 5.31 -0.08
N GLY A 115 16.09 6.33 0.02
CA GLY A 115 16.84 6.87 -1.12
C GLY A 115 15.95 7.57 -2.15
N GLY A 116 14.81 8.11 -1.71
CA GLY A 116 13.91 8.92 -2.51
C GLY A 116 14.25 10.41 -2.44
N ASP A 117 13.34 11.23 -2.96
CA ASP A 117 13.45 12.69 -2.97
C ASP A 117 12.11 13.34 -2.60
N ILE A 118 12.19 14.58 -2.11
CA ILE A 118 11.03 15.42 -1.80
C ILE A 118 11.24 16.82 -2.40
N GLN A 119 10.29 17.26 -3.20
CA GLN A 119 10.36 18.54 -3.90
C GLN A 119 9.09 19.34 -3.67
N LYS A 120 9.24 20.63 -3.36
CA LYS A 120 8.11 21.56 -3.31
C LYS A 120 7.75 21.96 -4.74
N ILE A 121 6.50 21.74 -5.14
CA ILE A 121 6.01 21.99 -6.50
C ILE A 121 4.95 23.11 -6.56
N GLY A 122 4.53 23.63 -5.41
CA GLY A 122 3.59 24.74 -5.33
C GLY A 122 3.44 25.30 -3.91
N SER A 123 2.49 26.21 -3.73
CA SER A 123 2.11 26.74 -2.41
C SER A 123 1.49 25.61 -1.58
N SER A 124 2.24 25.09 -0.61
CA SER A 124 1.85 23.97 0.25
C SER A 124 1.66 22.63 -0.48
N ILE A 125 2.20 22.46 -1.69
CA ILE A 125 2.15 21.19 -2.44
C ILE A 125 3.55 20.62 -2.58
N PHE A 126 3.71 19.35 -2.21
CA PHE A 126 4.97 18.62 -2.22
C PHE A 126 4.83 17.35 -3.06
N LEU A 127 5.88 17.04 -3.81
CA LEU A 127 6.05 15.78 -4.53
C LEU A 127 7.07 14.94 -3.77
N CYS A 128 6.67 13.75 -3.35
CA CYS A 128 7.55 12.75 -2.75
C CYS A 128 7.73 11.59 -3.74
N THR A 129 8.98 11.27 -4.06
CA THR A 129 9.32 10.21 -5.03
C THR A 129 10.23 9.16 -4.42
N PRO A 130 9.97 7.87 -4.64
CA PRO A 130 10.90 6.79 -4.30
C PRO A 130 12.07 6.72 -5.30
N ASP A 131 13.07 5.90 -5.00
CA ASP A 131 14.28 5.62 -5.81
C ASP A 131 14.02 5.25 -7.28
N ASN A 132 12.84 4.72 -7.60
CA ASN A 132 12.48 4.27 -8.94
C ASN A 132 11.78 5.33 -9.81
N VAL A 133 11.67 6.57 -9.32
CA VAL A 133 11.03 7.68 -10.05
C VAL A 133 12.02 8.83 -10.19
N GLU A 134 12.39 9.14 -11.43
CA GLU A 134 13.23 10.29 -11.76
C GLU A 134 12.35 11.52 -12.03
N VAL A 135 12.72 12.65 -11.44
CA VAL A 135 12.05 13.95 -11.63
C VAL A 135 13.01 14.88 -12.35
N ALA A 136 12.54 15.46 -13.47
CA ALA A 136 13.31 16.42 -14.26
C ALA A 136 12.66 17.81 -14.21
N GLY A 137 13.49 18.86 -14.11
CA GLY A 137 13.06 20.25 -14.04
C GLY A 137 13.06 20.81 -12.62
N ASN A 138 12.70 22.08 -12.49
CA ASN A 138 12.58 22.78 -11.22
C ASN A 138 11.45 23.81 -11.32
N ILE A 139 10.65 23.93 -10.26
CA ILE A 139 9.64 24.98 -10.14
C ILE A 139 10.22 26.05 -9.23
N SER A 140 10.61 27.18 -9.83
CA SER A 140 11.11 28.32 -9.06
C SER A 140 9.97 28.89 -8.21
N GLU A 141 10.24 29.08 -6.92
CA GLU A 141 9.33 29.78 -6.02
C GLU A 141 9.28 31.26 -6.45
N LEU A 142 8.29 31.60 -7.27
CA LEU A 142 7.92 32.98 -7.52
C LEU A 142 7.44 33.56 -6.19
N LEU A 143 8.36 34.11 -5.42
CA LEU A 143 8.04 35.02 -4.34
C LEU A 143 7.24 36.15 -4.98
N PRO A 144 5.94 36.33 -4.67
CA PRO A 144 5.32 37.60 -4.99
C PRO A 144 6.14 38.64 -4.22
N GLU A 145 6.75 39.59 -4.92
CA GLU A 145 7.31 40.80 -4.33
C GLU A 145 6.17 41.59 -3.67
N HIS A 146 5.66 41.11 -2.53
CA HIS A 146 4.98 41.97 -1.60
C HIS A 146 6.07 42.76 -0.90
N ASN A 147 6.38 43.90 -1.51
CA ASN A 147 7.03 45.05 -0.92
C ASN A 147 6.18 45.56 0.27
N ASN A 148 6.09 44.75 1.32
CA ASN A 148 5.62 45.16 2.63
C ASN A 148 6.87 45.27 3.51
N PRO A 149 7.31 46.49 3.89
CA PRO A 149 8.51 46.69 4.70
C PRO A 149 8.43 46.08 6.12
N ASN A 150 7.34 45.40 6.49
CA ASN A 150 7.12 44.83 7.82
C ASN A 150 7.34 43.31 7.96
N THR A 151 7.80 42.57 6.95
CA THR A 151 8.03 41.11 7.09
C THR A 151 9.49 40.74 6.93
N ARG A 152 10.34 41.31 7.79
CA ARG A 152 11.76 40.95 7.93
C ARG A 152 11.99 40.08 9.16
N TRP A 153 11.60 38.81 9.08
CA TRP A 153 12.14 37.69 9.89
C TRP A 153 11.51 36.37 9.46
#